data_AF-A0A7C3IBS2-F1
#
_entry.id   AF-A0A7C3IBS2-F1
#
_cell.length_a   1.000
_cell.length_b   1.000
_cell.length_c   1.000
_cell.angle_alpha   90.00
_cell.angle_beta   90.00
_cell.angle_gamma   90.00
#
_symmetry.space_group_name_H-M   'P 1'
#
loop_
_entity.id
_entity.type
_entity.pdbx_description
1 polymer ?
#
loop_
_entity_poly.entity_id
_entity_poly.type
_entity_poly.pdbx_seq_one_letter_code
_entity_poly.pdbx_strand_id
1 'polypeptide(L)'
;MQEVQRIQDELDDRFGDPPKQVWHLLAILRLRIRCRELGIDQIMLEKRQIVIRFAQGFRLNPTIRQNLSKTYKNHWFAADHVRLNIESPRILDFVEDMVEVIGKALKSSLQLQKAKP
;
A
#
# COMPACT_ATOMS: atom_id res chain seq x y z
N MET A 1 6.41 11.10 8.21
CA MET A 1 5.69 12.09 7.37
C MET A 1 6.40 13.45 7.29
N GLN A 2 6.96 14.00 8.37
CA GLN A 2 7.64 15.32 8.39
C GLN A 2 9.00 15.40 7.66
N GLU A 3 9.63 14.25 7.38
CA GLU A 3 10.95 14.21 6.74
C GLU A 3 10.86 14.37 5.22
N VAL A 4 9.85 13.74 4.61
CA VAL A 4 9.62 13.87 3.17
C VAL A 4 9.17 15.28 2.80
N GLN A 5 8.31 15.90 3.61
CA GLN A 5 7.84 17.28 3.35
C GLN A 5 9.01 18.28 3.40
N ARG A 6 9.92 18.15 4.37
CA ARG A 6 11.11 19.00 4.46
C ARG A 6 12.05 18.83 3.27
N ILE A 7 12.24 17.60 2.80
CA ILE A 7 13.02 17.33 1.58
C ILE A 7 12.33 17.96 0.35
N GLN A 8 11.00 17.96 0.32
CA GLN A 8 10.22 18.57 -0.76
C GLN A 8 10.39 20.09 -0.78
N ASP A 9 10.24 20.73 0.37
CA ASP A 9 10.36 22.18 0.52
C ASP A 9 11.80 22.66 0.21
N GLU A 10 12.84 21.89 0.59
CA GLU A 10 14.25 22.18 0.21
C GLU A 10 14.54 21.98 -1.29
N LEU A 11 13.85 21.04 -1.95
CA LEU A 11 13.98 20.83 -3.39
C LEU A 11 13.34 21.98 -4.17
N ASP A 12 12.18 22.46 -3.72
CA ASP A 12 11.48 23.59 -4.36
C ASP A 12 12.29 24.89 -4.25
N ASP A 13 12.88 25.19 -3.08
CA ASP A 13 13.67 26.41 -2.86
C ASP A 13 14.98 26.45 -3.67
N ARG A 14 15.57 25.28 -3.94
CA ARG A 14 16.85 25.16 -4.67
C ARG A 14 16.70 24.93 -6.17
N PHE A 15 15.59 24.33 -6.61
CA PHE A 15 15.43 23.87 -7.99
C PHE A 15 14.17 24.45 -8.69
N GLY A 16 13.34 25.23 -8.00
CA GLY A 16 12.03 25.67 -8.49
C GLY A 16 11.01 24.53 -8.51
N ASP A 17 9.84 24.71 -9.13
CA ASP A 17 8.82 23.64 -9.27
C ASP A 17 9.43 22.44 -10.02
N PRO A 18 9.62 21.29 -9.35
CA PRO A 18 10.25 20.13 -9.94
C PRO A 18 9.47 19.65 -11.17
N PRO A 19 10.16 19.16 -12.23
CA PRO A 19 9.49 18.53 -13.35
C PRO A 19 8.56 17.41 -12.89
N LYS A 20 7.44 17.17 -13.59
CA LYS A 20 6.44 16.15 -13.27
C LYS A 20 7.03 14.76 -12.96
N GLN A 21 8.13 14.40 -13.62
CA GLN A 21 8.84 13.14 -13.42
C GLN A 21 9.44 13.04 -12.00
N VAL A 22 9.93 14.15 -11.45
CA VAL A 22 10.47 14.22 -10.09
C VAL A 22 9.34 14.03 -9.07
N TRP A 23 8.19 14.68 -9.28
CA TRP A 23 7.00 14.47 -8.44
C TRP A 23 6.53 13.02 -8.44
N HIS A 24 6.53 12.35 -9.60
CA HIS A 24 6.21 10.92 -9.67
C HIS A 24 7.21 10.06 -8.87
N LEU A 25 8.51 10.36 -8.97
CA LEU A 25 9.54 9.64 -8.21
C LEU A 25 9.34 9.82 -6.70
N LEU A 26 9.09 11.06 -6.25
CA LEU A 26 8.82 11.35 -4.85
C LEU A 26 7.56 10.64 -4.35
N ALA A 27 6.50 10.58 -5.15
CA ALA A 27 5.29 9.84 -4.81
C ALA A 27 5.55 8.33 -4.66
N ILE A 28 6.31 7.73 -5.60
CA ILE A 28 6.72 6.32 -5.50
C ILE A 28 7.57 6.08 -4.25
N LEU A 29 8.50 6.98 -3.92
CA LEU A 29 9.33 6.86 -2.71
C LEU A 29 8.48 6.93 -1.44
N ARG A 30 7.52 7.87 -1.35
CA ARG A 30 6.55 7.94 -0.25
C ARG A 30 5.77 6.63 -0.11
N LEU A 31 5.24 6.11 -1.21
CA LEU A 31 4.50 4.86 -1.23
C LEU A 31 5.37 3.69 -0.75
N ARG A 32 6.64 3.61 -1.16
CA ARG A 32 7.56 2.55 -0.72
C ARG A 32 7.84 2.60 0.78
N ILE A 33 8.10 3.80 1.32
CA ILE A 33 8.27 3.98 2.77
C ILE A 33 7.00 3.53 3.49
N ARG A 34 5.84 3.95 2.98
CA ARG A 34 4.55 3.62 3.59
C ARG A 34 4.24 2.12 3.56
N CYS A 35 4.52 1.44 2.46
CA CYS A 35 4.39 -0.02 2.35
C CYS A 35 5.21 -0.74 3.41
N ARG A 36 6.47 -0.32 3.62
CA ARG A 36 7.36 -0.91 4.63
C ARG A 36 6.80 -0.75 6.05
N GLU A 37 6.26 0.42 6.39
CA GLU A 37 5.61 0.65 7.70
C GLU A 37 4.40 -0.27 7.95
N LEU A 38 3.71 -0.66 6.88
CA LEU A 38 2.48 -1.45 6.93
C LEU A 38 2.70 -2.96 6.75
N GLY A 39 3.94 -3.41 6.57
CA GLY A 39 4.27 -4.82 6.36
C GLY A 39 3.97 -5.33 4.95
N ILE A 40 4.04 -4.45 3.96
CA ILE A 40 3.95 -4.77 2.53
C ILE A 40 5.37 -4.82 1.97
N ASP A 41 5.72 -5.93 1.34
CA ASP A 41 7.06 -6.19 0.79
C ASP A 41 7.15 -5.82 -0.69
N GLN A 42 6.08 -6.11 -1.46
CA GLN A 42 6.12 -5.98 -2.90
C GLN A 42 4.80 -5.48 -3.48
N ILE A 43 4.89 -4.62 -4.49
CA ILE A 43 3.78 -4.25 -5.38
C ILE A 43 4.24 -4.50 -6.82
N MET A 44 3.50 -5.30 -7.57
CA MET A 44 3.82 -5.67 -8.95
C MET A 44 2.60 -5.57 -9.85
N LEU A 45 2.83 -5.41 -11.16
CA LEU A 45 1.80 -5.62 -12.18
C LEU A 45 1.98 -7.02 -12.80
N GLU A 46 1.02 -7.92 -12.57
CA GLU A 46 0.99 -9.25 -13.18
C GLU A 46 -0.33 -9.42 -13.97
N LYS A 47 -0.25 -9.75 -15.26
CA LYS A 47 -1.45 -10.04 -16.10
C LYS A 47 -2.58 -9.00 -15.95
N ARG A 48 -2.23 -7.70 -15.94
CA ARG A 48 -3.15 -6.55 -15.74
C ARG A 48 -3.78 -6.45 -14.34
N GLN A 49 -3.25 -7.16 -13.36
CA GLN A 49 -3.64 -7.04 -11.95
C GLN A 49 -2.47 -6.50 -11.15
N ILE A 50 -2.77 -5.69 -10.14
CA ILE A 50 -1.77 -5.26 -9.18
C ILE A 50 -1.70 -6.33 -8.09
N VAL A 51 -0.52 -6.93 -7.90
CA VAL A 51 -0.27 -7.93 -6.88
C VAL A 51 0.52 -7.27 -5.75
N ILE A 52 -0.07 -7.28 -4.55
CA ILE A 52 0.54 -6.76 -3.33
C ILE A 52 0.90 -7.94 -2.44
N ARG A 53 2.19 -8.16 -2.18
CA ARG A 53 2.69 -9.24 -1.31
C ARG A 53 3.08 -8.69 0.05
N PHE A 54 2.78 -9.42 1.10
CA PHE A 54 3.09 -9.04 2.47
C PHE A 54 4.47 -9.52 2.89
N ALA A 55 5.10 -8.79 3.81
CA ALA A 55 6.36 -9.17 4.42
C ALA A 55 6.20 -10.44 5.27
N GLN A 56 7.32 -11.12 5.53
CA GLN A 56 7.32 -12.30 6.40
C GLN A 56 6.73 -11.98 7.79
N GLY A 57 5.87 -12.87 8.30
CA GLY A 57 5.16 -12.68 9.56
C GLY A 57 3.88 -11.85 9.46
N PHE A 58 3.63 -11.16 8.34
CA PHE A 58 2.37 -10.46 8.07
C PHE A 58 1.43 -11.37 7.29
N ARG A 59 0.23 -11.57 7.85
CA ARG A 59 -0.85 -12.33 7.19
C ARG A 59 -2.21 -11.76 7.55
N LEU A 60 -3.14 -11.78 6.59
CA LEU A 60 -4.53 -11.45 6.84
C LEU A 60 -5.22 -12.58 7.64
N ASN A 61 -5.85 -12.20 8.74
CA ASN A 61 -6.70 -13.11 9.51
C ASN A 61 -7.92 -13.55 8.66
N PRO A 62 -8.40 -14.81 8.78
CA PRO A 62 -9.52 -15.31 8.00
C PRO A 62 -10.80 -14.46 8.06
N THR A 63 -11.16 -13.93 9.23
CA THR A 63 -12.37 -13.11 9.42
C THR A 63 -12.23 -11.76 8.71
N ILE A 64 -11.08 -11.11 8.87
CA ILE A 64 -10.78 -9.84 8.21
C ILE A 64 -10.76 -10.02 6.69
N ARG A 65 -10.12 -11.10 6.22
CA ARG A 65 -10.07 -11.47 4.80
C ARG A 65 -11.48 -11.66 4.23
N GLN A 66 -12.35 -12.39 4.94
CA GLN A 66 -13.74 -12.60 4.50
C GLN A 66 -14.50 -11.27 4.40
N ASN A 67 -14.30 -10.35 5.34
CA ASN A 67 -14.92 -9.02 5.30
C ASN A 67 -14.40 -8.19 4.11
N LEU A 68 -13.08 -8.20 3.87
CA LEU A 68 -12.48 -7.51 2.72
C LEU A 68 -13.02 -8.07 1.39
N SER A 69 -13.11 -9.38 1.22
CA SER A 69 -13.69 -9.99 0.01
C SER A 69 -15.17 -9.63 -0.20
N LYS A 70 -15.94 -9.41 0.88
CA LYS A 70 -17.34 -8.97 0.78
C LYS A 70 -17.45 -7.50 0.36
N THR A 71 -16.59 -6.64 0.90
CA THR A 71 -16.59 -5.20 0.64
C THR A 71 -16.03 -4.87 -0.74
N TYR A 72 -14.90 -5.49 -1.12
CA TYR A 72 -14.17 -5.23 -2.35
C TYR A 72 -14.28 -6.42 -3.31
N LYS A 73 -15.48 -6.58 -3.89
CA LYS A 73 -15.89 -7.77 -4.65
C LYS A 73 -15.02 -8.10 -5.87
N ASN A 74 -14.40 -7.09 -6.46
CA ASN A 74 -13.57 -7.22 -7.65
C ASN A 74 -12.09 -7.47 -7.30
N HIS A 75 -11.76 -7.72 -6.03
CA HIS A 75 -10.38 -7.94 -5.60
C HIS A 75 -10.28 -9.30 -4.92
N TRP A 76 -9.10 -9.89 -5.01
CA TRP A 76 -8.82 -11.18 -4.40
C TRP A 76 -7.88 -11.01 -3.21
N PHE A 77 -8.35 -11.40 -2.02
CA PHE A 77 -7.58 -11.33 -0.78
C PHE A 77 -7.15 -12.73 -0.39
N ALA A 78 -5.86 -13.03 -0.50
CA ALA A 78 -5.24 -14.23 0.05
C ALA A 78 -4.66 -13.93 1.45
N ALA A 79 -4.07 -14.94 2.09
CA ALA A 79 -3.49 -14.76 3.43
C ALA A 79 -2.21 -13.91 3.40
N ASP A 80 -1.41 -14.06 2.35
CA ASP A 80 -0.05 -13.51 2.18
C ASP A 80 0.07 -12.48 1.06
N HIS A 81 -1.00 -12.29 0.27
CA HIS A 81 -1.03 -11.32 -0.81
C HIS A 81 -2.47 -10.89 -1.15
N VAL A 82 -2.58 -9.80 -1.91
CA VAL A 82 -3.82 -9.31 -2.51
C VAL A 82 -3.61 -9.14 -4.01
N ARG A 83 -4.62 -9.49 -4.82
CA ARG A 83 -4.68 -9.12 -6.24
C ARG A 83 -5.79 -8.10 -6.42
N LEU A 84 -5.41 -6.92 -6.89
CA LEU A 84 -6.31 -5.82 -7.20
C LEU A 84 -6.55 -5.80 -8.70
N ASN A 85 -7.82 -5.73 -9.09
CA ASN A 85 -8.19 -5.33 -10.43
C ASN A 85 -8.05 -3.81 -10.54
N ILE A 86 -7.55 -3.32 -11.66
CA ILE A 86 -7.38 -1.88 -11.89
C ILE A 86 -8.77 -1.30 -12.23
N GLU A 87 -9.28 -0.45 -11.35
CA GLU A 87 -10.62 0.15 -11.48
C GLU A 87 -10.58 1.65 -11.79
N SER A 88 -9.39 2.25 -11.82
CA SER A 88 -9.19 3.68 -12.01
C SER A 88 -8.03 3.94 -13.00
N PRO A 89 -8.16 4.94 -13.89
CA PRO A 89 -7.02 5.41 -14.69
C PRO A 89 -5.95 6.10 -13.83
N ARG A 90 -6.31 6.60 -12.64
CA ARG A 90 -5.36 7.11 -11.64
C ARG A 90 -4.88 5.95 -10.77
N ILE A 91 -3.99 5.15 -11.35
CA ILE A 91 -3.51 3.90 -10.75
C ILE A 91 -2.77 4.17 -9.42
N LEU A 92 -1.97 5.23 -9.35
CA LEU A 92 -1.18 5.53 -8.15
C LEU A 92 -2.08 5.83 -6.94
N ASP A 93 -3.05 6.76 -7.09
CA ASP A 93 -4.02 7.08 -6.04
C ASP A 93 -4.78 5.83 -5.59
N PHE A 94 -5.24 5.01 -6.54
CA PHE A 94 -5.93 3.76 -6.25
C PHE A 94 -5.05 2.79 -5.42
N VAL A 95 -3.77 2.68 -5.78
CA VAL A 95 -2.83 1.84 -5.04
C VAL A 95 -2.56 2.42 -3.64
N GLU A 96 -2.40 3.73 -3.51
CA GLU A 96 -2.22 4.39 -2.21
C GLU A 96 -3.40 4.12 -1.26
N ASP A 97 -4.64 4.30 -1.75
CA ASP A 97 -5.86 4.01 -0.99
C ASP A 97 -5.93 2.54 -0.57
N MET A 98 -5.66 1.62 -1.50
CA MET A 98 -5.71 0.19 -1.20
C MET A 98 -4.58 -0.25 -0.25
N VAL A 99 -3.41 0.38 -0.31
CA VAL A 99 -2.32 0.16 0.65
C VAL A 99 -2.74 0.53 2.06
N GLU A 100 -3.47 1.63 2.25
CA GLU A 100 -4.00 2.00 3.57
C GLU A 100 -5.05 1.01 4.09
N VAL A 101 -5.96 0.56 3.23
CA VAL A 101 -6.97 -0.45 3.59
C VAL A 101 -6.30 -1.76 4.01
N ILE A 102 -5.36 -2.25 3.20
CA ILE A 102 -4.63 -3.49 3.44
C ILE A 102 -3.76 -3.37 4.70
N GLY A 103 -3.05 -2.25 4.88
CA GLY A 103 -2.19 -2.01 6.03
C GLY A 103 -2.96 -1.99 7.35
N LYS A 104 -4.14 -1.35 7.40
CA LYS A 104 -5.04 -1.39 8.56
C LYS A 104 -5.48 -2.82 8.86
N ALA A 105 -5.85 -3.58 7.83
CA ALA A 105 -6.26 -4.97 7.95
C ALA A 105 -5.12 -5.89 8.47
N LEU A 106 -3.88 -5.67 8.02
CA LEU A 106 -2.71 -6.39 8.51
C LEU A 106 -2.42 -6.07 9.98
N LYS A 107 -2.49 -4.80 10.38
CA LYS A 107 -2.30 -4.37 11.77
C LYS A 107 -3.34 -5.01 12.70
N SER A 108 -4.61 -4.99 12.30
CA SER A 108 -5.68 -5.66 13.06
C SER A 108 -5.48 -7.18 13.12
N SER A 109 -4.99 -7.80 12.04
CA SER A 109 -4.69 -9.23 12.01
C SER A 109 -3.58 -9.61 13.00
N LEU A 110 -2.53 -8.80 13.11
CA LEU A 110 -1.44 -9.01 14.09
C LEU A 110 -1.92 -8.84 15.54
N GLN A 111 -2.80 -7.86 15.81
CA GLN A 111 -3.37 -7.66 17.14
C GLN A 111 -4.19 -8.88 17.59
N LEU A 112 -4.98 -9.46 16.69
CA LEU A 112 -5.75 -10.68 16.96
C LEU A 112 -4.86 -11.90 17.21
N GLN A 113 -3.70 -12.00 16.54
CA GLN A 113 -2.75 -13.08 16.79
C GLN A 113 -2.12 -12.98 18.18
N LYS A 114 -1.75 -11.77 18.62
CA LYS A 114 -1.17 -11.52 19.96
C LYS A 114 -2.16 -11.70 21.10
N ALA A 115 -3.47 -11.57 20.83
CA ALA A 115 -4.53 -11.71 21.81
C ALA A 115 -4.96 -13.18 22.05
N LYS A 116 -4.41 -14.14 21.31
CA LYS A 116 -4.68 -15.56 21.52
C LYS A 116 -3.77 -16.08 22.65
N PRO A 117 -4.33 -16.61 23.76
CA PRO A 117 -3.56 -17.10 24.90
C PRO A 117 -2.72 -18.33 24.55
#